data_AF-A0A7V4TKI8-F1
#
_entry.id   AF-A0A7V4TKI8-F1
#
_cell.length_a   1.000
_cell.length_b   1.000
_cell.length_c   1.000
_cell.angle_alpha   90.00
_cell.angle_beta   90.00
_cell.angle_gamma   90.00
#
_symmetry.space_group_name_H-M   'P 1'
#
loop_
_entity.id
_entity.type
_entity.pdbx_description
1 polymer ?
#
loop_
_entity_poly.entity_id
_entity_poly.type
_entity_poly.pdbx_seq_one_letter_code
_entity_poly.pdbx_strand_id
1 'polypeptide(L)'
;MCTRWLWQLRQDSCNRRSSTFCGEGSALKVTTRYFGDIEVEESKILLFPWGIPGFEHLHRFLLLEDRGFFWLQSVDDPDIVFAVCDPFVCFPGYEVEIPSPECEALGITKSDEVIVLAIMSVRSPQEIGVNLLAPLVINCTLKMGKQIILEDERYTLYHPLVLKGQGAEVNAGHHPEGQ
;
A
#
# COMPACT_ATOMS: atom_id res chain seq x y z
N MET A 1 -6.53 -13.80 9.04
CA MET A 1 -7.89 -13.41 8.59
C MET A 1 -8.24 -11.93 8.84
N CYS A 2 -7.35 -11.09 9.40
CA CYS A 2 -7.70 -9.74 9.87
C CYS A 2 -7.29 -8.57 8.95
N THR A 3 -6.54 -8.80 7.87
CA THR A 3 -5.93 -7.73 7.06
C THR A 3 -6.87 -7.13 6.02
N ARG A 4 -7.62 -7.97 5.29
CA ARG A 4 -8.60 -7.49 4.30
C ARG A 4 -9.72 -6.65 4.92
N TRP A 5 -10.15 -6.99 6.14
CA TRP A 5 -11.21 -6.27 6.85
C TRP A 5 -10.76 -4.88 7.34
N LEU A 6 -9.57 -4.73 7.93
CA LEU A 6 -9.10 -3.41 8.38
C LEU A 6 -8.79 -2.47 7.20
N TRP A 7 -8.30 -3.02 6.09
CA TRP A 7 -8.07 -2.28 4.85
C TRP A 7 -9.37 -1.87 4.18
N GLN A 8 -10.32 -2.79 3.99
CA GLN A 8 -11.65 -2.45 3.49
C GLN A 8 -12.37 -1.48 4.42
N LEU A 9 -12.24 -1.61 5.75
CA LEU A 9 -12.85 -0.68 6.70
C LEU A 9 -12.20 0.70 6.71
N ARG A 10 -10.88 0.83 6.50
CA ARG A 10 -10.22 2.14 6.33
C ARG A 10 -10.53 2.77 4.97
N GLN A 11 -10.60 1.98 3.89
CA GLN A 11 -11.06 2.43 2.57
C GLN A 11 -12.56 2.80 2.60
N ASP A 12 -13.39 2.03 3.30
CA ASP A 12 -14.81 2.31 3.48
C ASP A 12 -15.01 3.52 4.40
N SER A 13 -14.23 3.68 5.47
CA SER A 13 -14.29 4.87 6.34
C SER A 13 -13.81 6.12 5.60
N CYS A 14 -12.88 5.97 4.66
CA CYS A 14 -12.51 6.98 3.67
C CYS A 14 -13.70 7.31 2.74
N ASN A 15 -14.47 6.30 2.31
CA ASN A 15 -15.59 6.48 1.38
C ASN A 15 -16.94 6.86 2.03
N ARG A 16 -17.08 6.72 3.36
CA ARG A 16 -18.39 6.77 4.07
C ARG A 16 -18.83 8.17 4.52
N ARG A 17 -18.03 9.23 4.28
CA ARG A 17 -18.36 10.60 4.74
C ARG A 17 -18.97 11.54 3.69
N SER A 18 -19.43 11.04 2.55
CA SER A 18 -20.22 11.82 1.58
C SER A 18 -21.66 11.30 1.44
N SER A 19 -22.43 11.27 2.54
CA SER A 19 -23.88 11.00 2.46
C SER A 19 -24.67 12.31 2.40
N THR A 20 -24.58 13.02 1.27
CA THR A 20 -25.63 13.89 0.69
C THR A 20 -25.08 14.59 -0.56
N PHE A 21 -24.85 13.85 -1.63
CA PHE A 21 -24.97 14.36 -3.01
C PHE A 21 -24.95 13.17 -3.97
N CYS A 22 -26.10 12.81 -4.56
CA CYS A 22 -26.11 11.98 -5.75
C CYS A 22 -25.64 12.85 -6.92
N GLY A 23 -24.32 13.02 -7.05
CA GLY A 23 -23.69 13.36 -8.31
C GLY A 23 -23.17 12.06 -8.90
N GLU A 24 -23.54 11.75 -10.14
CA GLU A 24 -22.86 10.73 -10.93
C GLU A 24 -21.36 10.99 -10.88
N GLY A 25 -20.60 10.18 -10.14
CA GLY A 25 -19.15 10.26 -10.16
C GLY A 25 -18.69 9.98 -11.58
N SER A 26 -17.99 10.92 -12.20
CA SER A 26 -17.42 10.72 -13.52
C SER A 26 -16.48 9.52 -13.46
N ALA A 27 -16.84 8.47 -14.20
CA ALA A 27 -15.99 7.32 -14.42
C ALA A 27 -14.94 7.70 -15.46
N LEU A 28 -13.67 7.52 -15.10
CA LEU A 28 -12.54 7.74 -15.98
C LEU A 28 -12.00 6.38 -16.41
N LYS A 29 -11.74 6.24 -17.70
CA LYS A 29 -11.08 5.06 -18.26
C LYS A 29 -9.56 5.22 -18.13
N VAL A 30 -8.93 4.35 -17.35
CA VAL A 30 -7.47 4.31 -17.17
C VAL A 30 -6.95 3.10 -17.93
N THR A 31 -6.05 3.32 -18.88
CA THR A 31 -5.28 2.24 -19.50
C THR A 31 -4.10 1.90 -18.60
N THR A 32 -3.88 0.61 -18.36
CA THR A 32 -2.76 0.11 -17.53
C THR A 32 -2.07 -1.03 -18.25
N ARG A 33 -0.76 -1.18 -18.05
CA ARG A 33 0.02 -2.28 -18.66
C ARG A 33 -0.39 -3.65 -18.13
N TYR A 34 -0.63 -3.75 -16.82
CA TYR A 34 -0.81 -5.05 -16.13
C TYR A 34 -2.27 -5.43 -15.90
N PHE A 35 -3.17 -4.46 -15.78
CA PHE A 35 -4.60 -4.69 -15.49
C PHE A 35 -5.50 -4.40 -16.69
N GLY A 36 -4.92 -4.01 -17.84
CA GLY A 36 -5.66 -3.61 -19.02
C GLY A 36 -6.38 -2.27 -18.82
N ASP A 37 -7.46 -2.08 -19.57
CA ASP A 37 -8.32 -0.91 -19.42
C ASP A 37 -9.28 -1.10 -18.23
N ILE A 38 -9.21 -0.20 -17.26
CA ILE A 38 -10.07 -0.20 -16.07
C ILE A 38 -10.91 1.08 -16.03
N GLU A 39 -12.16 0.95 -15.60
CA GLU A 39 -13.03 2.09 -15.32
C GLU A 39 -12.99 2.40 -13.82
N VAL A 40 -12.65 3.65 -13.50
CA VAL A 40 -12.41 4.07 -12.12
C VAL A 40 -13.10 5.40 -11.87
N GLU A 41 -13.79 5.50 -10.75
CA GLU A 41 -14.34 6.77 -10.30
C GLU A 41 -13.19 7.74 -9.98
N GLU A 42 -13.29 8.99 -10.44
CA GLU A 42 -12.31 10.04 -10.08
C GLU A 42 -12.13 10.19 -8.57
N SER A 43 -13.18 9.88 -7.80
CA SER A 43 -13.16 9.83 -6.35
C SER A 43 -12.13 8.86 -5.77
N LYS A 44 -11.63 7.88 -6.53
CA LYS A 44 -10.64 6.90 -6.05
C LYS A 44 -9.20 7.28 -6.36
N ILE A 45 -8.99 8.37 -7.12
CA ILE A 45 -7.65 8.85 -7.47
C ILE A 45 -6.98 9.47 -6.23
N LEU A 46 -5.76 9.02 -5.97
CA LEU A 46 -4.85 9.57 -4.98
C LEU A 46 -3.93 10.58 -5.67
N LEU A 47 -3.82 11.76 -5.08
CA LEU A 47 -2.94 12.83 -5.55
C LEU A 47 -1.61 12.76 -4.81
N PHE A 48 -0.51 12.81 -5.57
CA PHE A 48 0.85 12.96 -5.08
C PHE A 48 1.40 14.28 -5.63
N PRO A 49 1.14 15.43 -4.98
CA PRO A 49 1.51 16.74 -5.53
C PRO A 49 3.02 16.92 -5.76
N TRP A 50 3.83 16.23 -4.97
CA TRP A 50 5.29 16.20 -5.10
C TRP A 50 5.80 15.03 -5.96
N GLY A 51 4.88 14.21 -6.48
CA GLY A 51 5.16 12.93 -7.10
C GLY A 51 5.81 11.93 -6.15
N ILE A 52 6.49 10.95 -6.73
CA ILE A 52 7.30 9.95 -6.02
C ILE A 52 8.76 10.17 -6.47
N PRO A 53 9.77 10.17 -5.57
CA PRO A 53 11.18 10.26 -5.95
C PRO A 53 11.56 9.36 -7.15
N GLY A 54 12.15 9.96 -8.18
CA GLY A 54 12.46 9.32 -9.48
C GLY A 54 11.30 9.35 -10.50
N PHE A 55 10.11 9.77 -10.08
CA PHE A 55 8.87 9.88 -10.84
C PHE A 55 8.10 11.16 -10.47
N GLU A 56 8.82 12.28 -10.28
CA GLU A 56 8.27 13.54 -9.74
C GLU A 56 7.21 14.19 -10.65
N HIS A 57 7.13 13.74 -11.90
CA HIS A 57 6.17 14.21 -12.92
C HIS A 57 4.83 13.45 -12.87
N LEU A 58 4.74 12.35 -12.11
CA LEU A 58 3.52 11.56 -11.96
C LEU A 58 2.82 11.98 -10.68
N HIS A 59 1.56 12.41 -10.79
CA HIS A 59 0.84 13.03 -9.69
C HIS A 59 -0.46 12.30 -9.33
N ARG A 60 -0.95 11.41 -10.20
CA ARG A 60 -2.22 10.72 -10.00
C ARG A 60 -2.00 9.22 -9.94
N PHE A 61 -2.44 8.61 -8.85
CA PHE A 61 -2.26 7.18 -8.62
C PHE A 61 -3.56 6.51 -8.17
N LEU A 62 -3.65 5.20 -8.40
CA LEU A 62 -4.72 4.34 -7.95
C LEU A 62 -4.14 3.20 -7.12
N LEU A 63 -4.74 2.93 -5.97
CA LEU A 63 -4.44 1.75 -5.19
C LEU A 63 -5.36 0.60 -5.62
N LEU A 64 -4.78 -0.40 -6.27
CA LEU A 64 -5.48 -1.58 -6.79
C LEU A 64 -5.13 -2.81 -5.93
N GLU A 65 -6.08 -3.73 -5.77
CA GLU A 65 -5.87 -5.05 -5.17
C GLU A 65 -6.02 -6.12 -6.27
N ASP A 66 -5.02 -6.98 -6.43
CA ASP A 66 -5.12 -8.17 -7.28
C ASP A 66 -4.51 -9.39 -6.59
N ARG A 67 -5.29 -10.47 -6.50
CA ARG A 67 -4.90 -11.76 -5.87
C ARG A 67 -4.27 -11.62 -4.48
N GLY A 68 -4.70 -10.63 -3.71
CA GLY A 68 -4.20 -10.36 -2.34
C GLY A 68 -2.92 -9.53 -2.28
N PHE A 69 -2.44 -9.01 -3.40
CA PHE A 69 -1.36 -8.02 -3.47
C PHE A 69 -1.93 -6.64 -3.78
N PHE A 70 -1.23 -5.61 -3.31
CA PHE A 70 -1.60 -4.21 -3.59
C PHE A 70 -0.63 -3.58 -4.57
N TRP A 71 -1.18 -2.74 -5.44
CA TRP A 71 -0.46 -2.07 -6.51
C TRP A 71 -0.81 -0.59 -6.52
N LEU A 72 0.19 0.28 -6.50
CA LEU A 72 0.02 1.71 -6.71
C LEU A 72 0.27 2.01 -8.19
N GLN A 73 -0.79 2.06 -8.98
CA GLN A 73 -0.78 2.27 -10.42
C GLN A 73 -0.82 3.77 -10.75
N SER A 74 0.09 4.25 -11.59
CA SER A 74 0.01 5.61 -12.12
C SER A 74 -1.16 5.73 -13.10
N VAL A 75 -1.93 6.81 -12.99
CA VAL A 75 -2.95 7.22 -13.97
C VAL A 75 -2.33 8.02 -15.11
N ASP A 76 -1.19 8.65 -14.84
CA ASP A 76 -0.47 9.51 -15.79
C ASP A 76 0.40 8.71 -16.76
N ASP A 77 0.87 7.54 -16.33
CA ASP A 77 1.71 6.65 -17.14
C ASP A 77 1.29 5.17 -16.94
N PRO A 78 0.79 4.48 -17.98
CA PRO A 78 0.32 3.10 -17.88
C PRO A 78 1.41 2.08 -17.55
N ASP A 79 2.68 2.38 -17.82
CA ASP A 79 3.81 1.48 -17.58
C ASP A 79 4.33 1.56 -16.14
N ILE A 80 3.95 2.60 -15.39
CA ILE A 80 4.41 2.81 -14.02
C ILE A 80 3.42 2.27 -13.00
N VAL A 81 3.86 1.26 -12.26
CA VAL A 81 3.13 0.66 -11.15
C VAL A 81 4.11 0.20 -10.07
N PHE A 82 3.75 0.38 -8.81
CA PHE A 82 4.54 -0.08 -7.68
C PHE A 82 3.82 -1.21 -6.96
N ALA A 83 4.50 -2.33 -6.75
CA ALA A 83 4.04 -3.31 -5.76
C ALA A 83 4.17 -2.68 -4.36
N VAL A 84 3.10 -2.71 -3.58
CA VAL A 84 3.06 -2.10 -2.25
C VAL A 84 2.47 -3.07 -1.22
N CYS A 85 2.84 -2.89 0.04
CA CYS A 85 2.32 -3.68 1.14
C CYS A 85 2.05 -2.82 2.37
N ASP A 86 1.26 -3.38 3.29
CA ASP A 86 1.13 -2.86 4.65
C ASP A 86 2.37 -3.26 5.46
N PRO A 87 3.25 -2.31 5.82
CA PRO A 87 4.51 -2.63 6.48
C PRO A 87 4.31 -3.19 7.90
N PHE A 88 3.22 -2.84 8.59
CA PHE A 88 2.92 -3.31 9.94
C PHE A 88 2.53 -4.80 9.95
N VAL A 89 1.95 -5.28 8.86
CA VAL A 89 1.63 -6.70 8.67
C VAL A 89 2.90 -7.49 8.33
N CYS A 90 3.73 -6.96 7.45
CA CYS A 90 4.95 -7.63 7.00
C CYS A 90 6.03 -7.68 8.08
N PHE A 91 6.11 -6.64 8.93
CA PHE A 91 7.12 -6.49 9.96
C PHE A 91 6.46 -6.14 11.31
N PRO A 92 6.14 -7.14 12.16
CA PRO A 92 5.41 -6.94 13.44
C PRO A 92 6.08 -6.07 14.52
N GLY A 93 7.15 -5.36 14.21
CA GLY A 93 7.77 -4.34 15.07
C GLY A 93 8.08 -3.04 14.33
N TYR A 94 7.52 -2.87 13.13
CA TYR A 94 7.65 -1.62 12.39
C TYR A 94 6.86 -0.52 13.09
N GLU A 95 7.55 0.55 13.41
CA GLU A 95 7.02 1.78 13.97
C GLU A 95 7.40 2.93 13.04
N VAL A 96 6.45 3.84 12.81
CA VAL A 96 6.67 5.03 12.00
C VAL A 96 6.17 6.25 12.76
N GLU A 97 7.03 7.26 12.84
CA GLU A 97 6.67 8.59 13.31
C GLU A 97 6.76 9.54 12.11
N ILE A 98 5.64 10.15 11.75
CA ILE A 98 5.58 11.07 10.62
C ILE A 98 5.97 12.46 11.13
N PRO A 99 7.00 13.11 10.56
CA PRO A 99 7.41 14.44 11.00
C PRO A 99 6.27 15.46 10.92
N SER A 100 6.20 16.41 11.85
CA SER A 100 5.13 17.41 11.88
C SER A 100 4.99 18.23 10.57
N PRO A 101 6.09 18.68 9.92
CA PRO A 101 5.98 19.37 8.63
C PRO A 101 5.31 18.52 7.54
N GLU A 102 5.51 17.20 7.59
CA GLU A 102 4.90 16.28 6.64
C GLU A 102 3.41 16.03 6.94
N CYS A 103 3.04 15.98 8.23
CA CYS A 103 1.64 15.95 8.63
C CYS A 103 0.89 17.21 8.16
N GLU A 104 1.50 18.39 8.31
CA GLU A 104 0.93 19.65 7.84
C GLU A 104 0.78 19.66 6.30
N ALA A 105 1.83 19.25 5.57
CA ALA A 105 1.80 19.19 4.11
C ALA A 105 0.71 18.24 3.58
N LEU A 106 0.46 17.13 4.28
CA LEU A 106 -0.58 16.16 3.93
C LEU A 106 -1.96 16.49 4.55
N GLY A 107 -2.09 17.57 5.32
CA GLY A 107 -3.32 17.94 6.02
C GLY A 107 -3.81 16.88 7.01
N ILE A 108 -2.88 16.11 7.60
CA ILE A 108 -3.18 15.05 8.56
C ILE A 108 -3.47 15.68 9.92
N THR A 109 -4.68 15.46 10.44
CA THR A 109 -5.09 15.94 11.77
C THR A 109 -5.28 14.80 12.78
N LYS A 110 -5.48 13.58 12.29
CA LYS A 110 -5.70 12.37 13.09
C LYS A 110 -5.05 11.16 12.44
N SER A 111 -4.59 10.22 13.26
CA SER A 111 -3.91 9.01 12.79
C SER A 111 -4.83 7.99 12.13
N ASP A 112 -6.14 8.01 12.41
CA ASP A 112 -7.14 7.12 11.80
C ASP A 112 -7.48 7.49 10.35
N GLU A 113 -7.10 8.69 9.90
CA GLU A 113 -7.25 9.18 8.52
C GLU A 113 -6.07 8.76 7.62
N VAL A 114 -5.04 8.16 8.20
CA VAL A 114 -3.78 7.84 7.52
C VAL A 114 -3.71 6.37 7.15
N ILE A 115 -3.26 6.12 5.92
CA ILE A 115 -2.77 4.83 5.45
C ILE A 115 -1.26 4.96 5.24
N VAL A 116 -0.52 3.95 5.70
CA VAL A 116 0.90 3.81 5.44
C VAL A 116 1.12 2.57 4.59
N LEU A 117 1.87 2.74 3.51
CA LEU A 117 2.26 1.69 2.58
C LEU A 117 3.77 1.70 2.40
N ALA A 118 4.35 0.55 2.10
CA ALA A 118 5.76 0.44 1.76
C ALA A 118 5.91 -0.16 0.36
N ILE A 119 6.79 0.44 -0.45
CA ILE A 119 7.10 -0.05 -1.81
C ILE A 119 7.96 -1.31 -1.70
N MET A 120 7.60 -2.31 -2.49
CA MET A 120 8.29 -3.58 -2.59
C MET A 120 9.21 -3.60 -3.82
N SER A 121 10.42 -4.12 -3.62
CA SER A 121 11.37 -4.45 -4.69
C SER A 121 11.35 -5.96 -4.91
N VAL A 122 10.68 -6.41 -5.96
CA VAL A 122 10.57 -7.84 -6.32
C VAL A 122 11.60 -8.16 -7.39
N ARG A 123 12.70 -8.82 -7.00
CA ARG A 123 13.72 -9.30 -7.94
C ARG A 123 13.43 -10.73 -8.41
N SER A 124 12.91 -11.54 -7.49
CA SER A 124 12.37 -12.88 -7.76
C SER A 124 11.32 -13.22 -6.70
N PRO A 125 10.52 -14.29 -6.87
CA PRO A 125 9.57 -14.72 -5.83
C PRO A 125 10.21 -15.02 -4.46
N GLN A 126 11.50 -15.33 -4.43
CA GLN A 126 12.28 -15.60 -3.22
C GLN A 126 13.08 -14.39 -2.72
N GLU A 127 13.25 -13.36 -3.56
CA GLU A 127 14.02 -12.17 -3.26
C GLU A 127 13.13 -10.93 -3.40
N ILE A 128 12.43 -10.65 -2.30
CA ILE A 128 11.56 -9.49 -2.15
C ILE A 128 12.12 -8.63 -1.02
N GLY A 129 12.38 -7.36 -1.33
CA GLY A 129 12.69 -6.34 -0.34
C GLY A 129 11.53 -5.37 -0.14
N VAL A 130 11.44 -4.77 1.04
CA VAL A 130 10.48 -3.72 1.35
C VAL A 130 11.23 -2.48 1.81
N ASN A 131 10.88 -1.33 1.24
CA ASN A 131 11.46 -0.04 1.63
C ASN A 131 10.74 0.51 2.87
N LEU A 132 11.33 0.29 4.04
CA LEU A 132 10.80 0.77 5.32
C LEU A 132 11.32 2.17 5.69
N LEU A 133 12.40 2.62 5.06
CA LEU A 133 12.98 3.95 5.27
C LEU A 133 12.18 5.06 4.58
N ALA A 134 11.52 4.74 3.45
CA ALA A 134 10.75 5.71 2.68
C ALA A 134 9.31 5.25 2.42
N PRO A 135 8.45 5.17 3.46
CA PRO A 135 7.05 4.79 3.31
C PRO A 135 6.25 5.82 2.50
N LEU A 136 5.18 5.33 1.89
CA LEU A 136 4.10 6.11 1.32
C LEU A 136 3.09 6.42 2.43
N VAL A 137 2.90 7.70 2.73
CA VAL A 137 1.92 8.16 3.71
C VAL A 137 0.79 8.84 2.95
N ILE A 138 -0.44 8.38 3.20
CA ILE A 138 -1.62 8.76 2.44
C ILE A 138 -2.69 9.24 3.42
N ASN A 139 -3.05 10.52 3.33
CA ASN A 139 -4.26 11.06 3.92
C ASN A 139 -5.45 10.63 3.08
N CYS A 140 -6.30 9.77 3.64
CA CYS A 140 -7.43 9.20 2.93
C CYS A 140 -8.57 10.21 2.76
N THR A 141 -8.75 11.12 3.72
CA THR A 141 -9.78 12.15 3.67
C THR A 141 -9.54 13.13 2.52
N LEU A 142 -8.29 13.58 2.38
CA LEU A 142 -7.88 14.51 1.31
C LEU A 142 -7.42 13.79 0.04
N LYS A 143 -7.24 12.47 0.10
CA LYS A 143 -6.69 11.62 -0.97
C LYS A 143 -5.32 12.13 -1.44
N MET A 144 -4.53 12.61 -0.50
CA MET A 144 -3.20 13.15 -0.74
C MET A 144 -2.15 12.20 -0.18
N GLY A 145 -1.19 11.84 -1.02
CA GLY A 145 -0.08 10.97 -0.68
C GLY A 145 1.26 11.66 -0.85
N LYS A 146 2.25 11.18 -0.09
CA LYS A 146 3.66 11.55 -0.24
C LYS A 146 4.54 10.38 0.15
N GLN A 147 5.66 10.21 -0.55
CA GLN A 147 6.73 9.33 -0.07
C GLN A 147 7.64 10.12 0.87
N ILE A 148 7.71 9.70 2.13
CA ILE A 148 8.46 10.41 3.18
C ILE A 148 9.70 9.61 3.51
N ILE A 149 10.88 10.22 3.41
CA ILE A 149 12.13 9.62 3.87
C ILE A 149 12.22 9.86 5.38
N LEU A 150 12.26 8.78 6.16
CA LEU A 150 12.38 8.83 7.61
C LEU A 150 13.83 9.09 8.01
N GLU A 151 14.02 9.85 9.09
CA GLU A 151 15.32 10.00 9.76
C GLU A 151 15.45 8.96 10.89
N ASP A 152 15.25 7.67 10.56
CA ASP A 152 15.30 6.56 11.50
C ASP A 152 16.30 5.49 11.03
N GLU A 153 17.43 5.40 11.73
CA GLU A 153 18.52 4.48 11.40
C GLU A 153 18.17 3.00 11.57
N ARG A 154 17.03 2.68 12.23
CA ARG A 154 16.53 1.30 12.32
C ARG A 154 16.11 0.76 10.95
N TYR A 155 15.77 1.65 10.01
CA TYR A 155 15.24 1.27 8.72
C TYR A 155 16.17 1.59 7.54
N THR A 156 16.01 0.85 6.45
CA THR A 156 16.81 0.96 5.24
C THR A 156 15.88 0.89 4.04
N LEU A 157 16.43 1.17 2.85
CA LEU A 157 15.71 1.07 1.59
C LEU A 157 15.36 -0.39 1.21
N TYR A 158 15.98 -1.38 1.85
CA TYR A 158 15.78 -2.79 1.52
C TYR A 158 15.78 -3.65 2.79
N HIS A 159 14.57 -4.01 3.24
CA HIS A 159 14.36 -5.03 4.26
C HIS A 159 13.86 -6.33 3.62
N PRO A 160 14.59 -7.46 3.74
CA PRO A 160 14.14 -8.72 3.18
C PRO A 160 12.78 -9.15 3.75
N LEU A 161 11.81 -9.41 2.86
CA LEU A 161 10.53 -9.99 3.23
C LEU A 161 10.69 -11.51 3.34
N VAL A 162 10.70 -12.03 4.57
CA VAL A 162 10.73 -13.47 4.80
C VAL A 162 9.32 -14.04 4.69
N LEU A 163 9.02 -14.64 3.54
CA LEU A 163 7.81 -15.44 3.39
C LEU A 163 7.96 -16.70 4.24
N LYS A 164 7.31 -16.74 5.41
CA LYS A 164 7.19 -17.99 6.18
C LYS A 164 6.40 -18.97 5.32
N GLY A 165 7.10 -19.90 4.68
CA GLY A 165 6.47 -21.05 4.04
C GLY A 165 5.59 -21.74 5.07
N GLN A 166 4.37 -22.09 4.69
CA GLN A 166 3.58 -23.04 5.46
C GLN A 166 4.39 -24.34 5.47
N GLY A 167 5.14 -24.58 6.54
CA GLY A 167 5.72 -25.87 6.81
C GLY A 167 4.58 -26.86 6.88
N ALA A 168 4.53 -27.79 5.93
CA ALA A 168 3.74 -28.98 6.09
C ALA A 168 4.26 -29.67 7.36
N GLU A 169 3.51 -29.58 8.46
CA GLU A 169 3.61 -30.54 9.55
C GLU A 169 3.22 -31.90 8.97
N VAL A 170 4.18 -32.63 8.45
CA VAL A 170 4.08 -34.08 8.34
C VAL A 170 4.19 -34.61 9.76
N ASN A 171 3.06 -34.64 10.46
CA ASN A 171 2.90 -35.50 11.64
C ASN A 171 3.11 -36.94 11.17
N ALA A 172 4.35 -37.41 11.23
CA ALA A 172 4.67 -38.83 11.13
C ALA A 172 4.22 -39.52 12.42
N GLY A 173 2.91 -39.71 12.55
CA GLY A 173 2.31 -40.61 13.52
C GLY A 173 2.10 -41.98 12.90
N HIS A 174 3.02 -42.91 13.15
CA HIS A 174 2.87 -44.38 13.07
C HIS A 174 4.25 -44.99 13.38
N HIS A 175 4.48 -46.04 14.16
CA HIS A 175 3.77 -46.87 15.15
C HIS A 175 4.93 -47.75 15.70
N PRO A 176 5.12 -47.99 17.00
CA PRO A 176 6.07 -49.02 17.41
C PRO A 176 5.43 -50.39 17.16
N GLU A 177 6.00 -51.18 16.25
CA GLU A 177 5.84 -52.64 16.25
C GLU A 177 7.10 -53.24 16.86
N GLY A 178 6.89 -54.07 17.87
CA GLY A 178 7.94 -54.66 18.67
C GLY A 178 8.63 -55.86 18.03
N GLN A 179 9.69 -56.29 18.71
CA GLN A 179 10.03 -57.66 19.05
C GLN A 179 10.85 -57.64 20.32
#